data_AF-A0A9E4TVF1-F1
#
_entry.id   AF-A0A9E4TVF1-F1
#
_cell.length_a   1.000
_cell.length_b   1.000
_cell.length_c   1.000
_cell.angle_alpha   90.00
_cell.angle_beta   90.00
_cell.angle_gamma   90.00
#
_symmetry.space_group_name_H-M   'P 1'
#
loop_
_entity.id
_entity.type
_entity.pdbx_description
1 polymer ?
#
loop_
_entity_poly.entity_id
_entity_poly.type
_entity_poly.pdbx_seq_one_letter_code
_entity_poly.pdbx_strand_id
1 'polypeptide(L)'
;MSLNTYRQKNQGMTLIEVLIAAIIVAIGLLGVASMQIATLQGSSNAGYRSRAIDIATALSDRMHANFIGVADNLYLRDSACDMGSGPVVPNCAMTPTMAIPSSLEECTPEQMAVYDLYQINCGSGIQDTLPNGQLQIACLDSDPNDADGCSDLSHQLITISWQRQGSVTDTDLIESEEIVMVVIPGAP
;
A
#
# COMPACT_ATOMS: atom_id res chain seq x y z
N MET A 1 57.06 39.51 -36.60
CA MET A 1 55.64 39.25 -36.28
C MET A 1 55.48 39.50 -34.79
N SER A 2 54.97 40.67 -34.39
CA SER A 2 54.87 41.08 -32.99
C SER A 2 53.51 40.64 -32.44
N LEU A 3 53.50 39.80 -31.42
CA LEU A 3 52.29 39.38 -30.73
C LEU A 3 51.96 40.43 -29.67
N ASN A 4 50.89 41.18 -29.89
CA ASN A 4 50.39 42.20 -28.98
C ASN A 4 49.57 41.51 -27.87
N THR A 5 50.20 41.25 -26.73
CA THR A 5 49.56 40.60 -25.58
C THR A 5 48.66 41.61 -24.87
N TYR A 6 47.35 41.58 -25.12
CA TYR A 6 46.36 42.35 -24.37
C TYR A 6 46.36 41.88 -22.90
N ARG A 7 46.98 42.66 -22.01
CA ARG A 7 46.87 42.46 -20.55
C ARG A 7 45.42 42.76 -20.14
N GLN A 8 44.64 41.71 -19.93
CA GLN A 8 43.35 41.79 -19.24
C GLN A 8 43.58 42.37 -17.83
N LYS A 9 42.97 43.51 -17.52
CA LYS A 9 42.94 44.06 -16.16
C LYS A 9 41.99 43.20 -15.35
N ASN A 10 42.52 42.37 -14.46
CA ASN A 10 41.72 41.68 -13.44
C ASN A 10 41.08 42.74 -12.53
N GLN A 11 39.78 42.96 -12.68
CA GLN A 11 38.99 43.75 -11.74
C GLN A 11 38.76 42.86 -10.51
N GLY A 12 39.30 43.25 -9.36
CA GLY A 12 39.08 42.54 -8.10
C GLY A 12 37.62 42.66 -7.68
N MET A 13 37.06 41.58 -7.13
CA MET A 13 35.68 41.59 -6.62
C MET A 13 35.57 42.53 -5.43
N THR A 14 34.50 43.31 -5.39
CA THR A 14 34.23 44.19 -4.25
C THR A 14 33.67 43.38 -3.07
N LEU A 15 33.91 43.80 -1.82
CA LEU A 15 33.39 43.09 -0.64
C LEU A 15 31.85 43.01 -0.65
N ILE A 16 31.19 44.03 -1.16
CA ILE A 16 29.73 44.09 -1.28
C ILE A 16 29.19 43.07 -2.30
N GLU A 17 29.93 42.79 -3.36
CA GLU A 17 29.55 41.82 -4.39
C GLU A 17 29.55 40.38 -3.85
N VAL A 18 30.56 40.02 -3.05
CA VAL A 18 30.62 38.73 -2.36
C VAL A 18 29.46 38.58 -1.37
N LEU A 19 29.11 39.65 -0.65
CA LEU A 19 28.05 39.63 0.36
C LEU A 19 26.67 39.46 -0.29
N ILE A 20 26.42 40.13 -1.42
CA ILE A 20 25.19 39.95 -2.20
C ILE A 20 25.12 38.53 -2.78
N ALA A 21 26.23 38.02 -3.34
CA ALA A 21 26.30 36.66 -3.86
C ALA A 21 25.99 35.61 -2.78
N ALA A 22 26.55 35.79 -1.57
CA ALA A 22 26.28 34.89 -0.44
C ALA A 22 24.80 34.88 -0.03
N ILE A 23 24.12 36.03 -0.05
CA ILE A 23 22.68 36.13 0.25
C ILE A 23 21.85 35.39 -0.80
N ILE A 24 22.14 35.61 -2.09
CA ILE A 24 21.42 34.95 -3.19
C ILE A 24 21.56 33.42 -3.08
N VAL A 25 22.79 32.94 -2.82
CA VAL A 25 23.05 31.50 -2.63
C VAL A 25 22.32 30.97 -1.40
N ALA A 26 22.30 31.70 -0.28
CA ALA A 26 21.59 31.28 0.93
C ALA A 26 20.07 31.10 0.67
N ILE A 27 19.44 32.05 -0.04
CA ILE A 27 18.03 31.95 -0.43
C ILE A 27 17.80 30.76 -1.38
N GLY A 28 18.69 30.56 -2.36
CA GLY A 28 18.63 29.43 -3.28
C GLY A 28 18.69 28.07 -2.56
N LEU A 29 19.57 27.94 -1.56
CA LEU A 29 19.71 26.71 -0.77
C LEU A 29 18.49 26.43 0.10
N LEU A 30 17.85 27.47 0.67
CA LEU A 30 16.58 27.31 1.39
C LEU A 30 15.46 26.79 0.47
N GLY A 31 15.42 27.27 -0.79
CA GLY A 31 14.49 26.76 -1.80
C GLY A 31 14.74 25.29 -2.19
N VAL A 32 16.00 24.87 -2.25
CA VAL A 32 16.34 23.46 -2.50
C VAL A 32 15.98 22.58 -1.31
N ALA A 33 16.21 23.04 -0.09
CA ALA A 33 15.89 22.28 1.12
C ALA A 33 14.37 22.02 1.24
N SER A 34 13.53 23.00 0.93
CA SER A 34 12.07 22.82 0.94
C SER A 34 11.61 21.82 -0.12
N MET A 35 12.20 21.86 -1.32
CA MET A 35 11.91 20.89 -2.39
C MET A 35 12.33 19.46 -2.00
N GLN A 36 13.45 19.30 -1.29
CA GLN A 36 13.89 17.98 -0.80
C GLN A 36 12.87 17.37 0.16
N ILE A 37 12.31 18.15 1.09
CA ILE A 37 11.28 17.67 2.01
C ILE A 37 10.03 17.23 1.24
N ALA A 38 9.56 18.03 0.29
CA ALA A 38 8.40 17.69 -0.54
C ALA A 38 8.65 16.39 -1.35
N THR A 39 9.87 16.21 -1.86
CA THR A 39 10.27 15.00 -2.58
C THR A 39 10.26 13.77 -1.68
N LEU A 40 10.78 13.86 -0.45
CA LEU A 40 10.77 12.76 0.51
C LEU A 40 9.34 12.34 0.89
N GLN A 41 8.45 13.30 1.13
CA GLN A 41 7.04 13.03 1.42
C GLN A 41 6.35 12.35 0.23
N GLY A 42 6.56 12.87 -0.99
CA GLY A 42 6.03 12.27 -2.22
C GLY A 42 6.53 10.83 -2.43
N SER A 43 7.82 10.59 -2.18
CA SER A 43 8.41 9.25 -2.27
C SER A 43 7.85 8.28 -1.22
N SER A 44 7.62 8.75 0.01
CA SER A 44 7.02 7.94 1.08
C SER A 44 5.58 7.52 0.70
N ASN A 45 4.76 8.48 0.26
CA ASN A 45 3.39 8.22 -0.18
C ASN A 45 3.31 7.26 -1.38
N ALA A 46 4.18 7.43 -2.37
CA ALA A 46 4.28 6.50 -3.49
C ALA A 46 4.68 5.08 -3.03
N GLY A 47 5.58 4.99 -2.03
CA GLY A 47 5.97 3.72 -1.40
C GLY A 47 4.79 3.02 -0.72
N TYR A 48 3.97 3.73 0.06
CA TYR A 48 2.77 3.17 0.67
C TYR A 48 1.77 2.65 -0.37
N ARG A 49 1.53 3.43 -1.43
CA ARG A 49 0.66 3.01 -2.54
C ARG A 49 1.17 1.74 -3.22
N SER A 50 2.47 1.63 -3.48
CA SER A 50 3.05 0.41 -4.06
C SER A 50 2.81 -0.80 -3.16
N ARG A 51 3.07 -0.66 -1.86
CA ARG A 51 2.82 -1.74 -0.88
C ARG A 51 1.34 -2.14 -0.84
N ALA A 52 0.43 -1.17 -0.84
CA ALA A 52 -1.00 -1.45 -0.87
C ALA A 52 -1.39 -2.27 -2.11
N ILE A 53 -0.87 -1.91 -3.29
CA ILE A 53 -1.12 -2.65 -4.54
C ILE A 53 -0.56 -4.07 -4.45
N ASP A 54 0.66 -4.25 -3.95
CA ASP A 54 1.28 -5.56 -3.77
C ASP A 54 0.43 -6.44 -2.83
N ILE A 55 -0.06 -5.87 -1.73
CA ILE A 55 -0.92 -6.55 -0.77
C ILE A 55 -2.28 -6.92 -1.39
N ALA A 56 -2.94 -5.99 -2.09
CA ALA A 56 -4.22 -6.26 -2.76
C ALA A 56 -4.08 -7.37 -3.82
N THR A 57 -2.99 -7.33 -4.59
CA THR A 57 -2.68 -8.37 -5.59
C THR A 57 -2.47 -9.72 -4.92
N ALA A 58 -1.68 -9.77 -3.83
CA ALA A 58 -1.45 -10.99 -3.08
C ALA A 58 -2.75 -11.57 -2.48
N LEU A 59 -3.68 -10.73 -2.02
CA LEU A 59 -4.99 -11.18 -1.56
C LEU A 59 -5.85 -11.70 -2.72
N SER A 60 -5.86 -11.00 -3.86
CA SER A 60 -6.59 -11.46 -5.05
C SER A 60 -6.10 -12.82 -5.52
N ASP A 61 -4.79 -13.06 -5.52
CA ASP A 61 -4.21 -14.35 -5.91
C ASP A 61 -4.61 -15.47 -4.94
N ARG A 62 -4.68 -15.18 -3.64
CA ARG A 62 -5.16 -16.11 -2.61
C ARG A 62 -6.64 -16.44 -2.79
N MET A 63 -7.46 -15.42 -3.07
CA MET A 63 -8.88 -15.60 -3.37
C MET A 63 -9.10 -16.45 -4.62
N HIS A 64 -8.29 -16.25 -5.67
CA HIS A 64 -8.34 -17.13 -6.85
C HIS A 64 -7.89 -18.57 -6.55
N ALA A 65 -6.89 -18.75 -5.67
CA ALA A 65 -6.48 -20.09 -5.23
C ALA A 65 -7.58 -20.80 -4.42
N ASN A 66 -8.41 -20.05 -3.70
CA ASN A 66 -9.56 -20.52 -2.95
C ASN A 66 -10.89 -20.11 -3.61
N PHE A 67 -11.08 -20.51 -4.88
CA PHE A 67 -12.26 -20.13 -5.65
C PHE A 67 -13.58 -20.55 -4.98
N ILE A 68 -13.60 -21.69 -4.27
CA ILE A 68 -14.77 -22.15 -3.50
C ILE A 68 -15.10 -21.14 -2.41
N GLY A 69 -14.10 -20.64 -1.69
CA GLY A 69 -14.32 -19.61 -0.66
C GLY A 69 -14.79 -18.28 -1.22
N VAL A 70 -14.46 -17.94 -2.46
CA VAL A 70 -15.01 -16.76 -3.16
C VAL A 70 -16.47 -17.01 -3.54
N ALA A 71 -16.78 -18.16 -4.15
CA ALA A 71 -18.14 -18.52 -4.55
C ALA A 71 -19.10 -18.59 -3.35
N ASP A 72 -18.65 -19.13 -2.22
CA ASP A 72 -19.43 -19.25 -0.98
C ASP A 72 -19.37 -17.97 -0.12
N ASN A 73 -18.85 -16.85 -0.64
CA ASN A 73 -18.77 -15.55 0.04
C ASN A 73 -18.02 -15.56 1.38
N LEU A 74 -17.09 -16.50 1.56
CA LEU A 74 -16.36 -16.69 2.82
C LEU A 74 -15.36 -15.55 3.08
N TYR A 75 -15.00 -14.75 2.08
CA TYR A 75 -14.14 -13.57 2.27
C TYR A 75 -14.91 -12.32 2.73
N LEU A 76 -16.26 -12.32 2.72
CA LEU A 76 -17.11 -11.20 3.19
C LEU A 76 -17.23 -11.17 4.71
N ARG A 77 -16.11 -10.99 5.41
CA ARG A 77 -16.05 -10.95 6.86
C ARG A 77 -15.18 -9.80 7.37
N ASP A 78 -15.36 -9.44 8.64
CA ASP A 78 -14.51 -8.46 9.29
C ASP A 78 -13.06 -8.99 9.33
N SER A 79 -12.14 -8.15 8.89
CA SER A 79 -10.72 -8.47 8.80
C SER A 79 -9.97 -8.17 10.10
N ALA A 80 -10.61 -8.26 11.26
CA ALA A 80 -10.00 -7.92 12.54
C ALA A 80 -8.69 -8.70 12.81
N CYS A 81 -7.73 -8.06 13.45
CA CYS A 81 -6.49 -8.71 13.91
C CYS A 81 -6.64 -9.54 15.18
N ASP A 82 -7.85 -9.62 15.70
CA ASP A 82 -8.19 -10.66 16.66
C ASP A 82 -8.51 -11.91 15.85
N MET A 83 -7.59 -12.87 15.86
CA MET A 83 -7.99 -14.26 15.61
C MET A 83 -8.90 -14.60 16.77
N GLY A 84 -10.20 -14.29 16.60
CA GLY A 84 -11.19 -14.52 17.63
C GLY A 84 -10.99 -15.89 18.23
N SER A 85 -11.38 -16.06 19.49
CA SER A 85 -11.14 -17.25 20.33
C SER A 85 -11.73 -18.59 19.81
N GLY A 86 -11.96 -18.71 18.51
CA GLY A 86 -12.04 -19.94 17.74
C GLY A 86 -10.67 -20.57 17.46
N PRO A 87 -10.68 -21.75 16.81
CA PRO A 87 -9.53 -22.65 16.75
C PRO A 87 -8.33 -21.91 16.15
N VAL A 88 -7.17 -22.09 16.77
CA VAL A 88 -5.85 -21.74 16.22
C VAL A 88 -5.93 -22.04 14.73
N VAL A 89 -5.96 -21.00 13.89
CA VAL A 89 -6.12 -21.20 12.46
C VAL A 89 -4.99 -22.15 12.08
N PRO A 90 -5.29 -23.37 11.59
CA PRO A 90 -4.24 -24.28 11.18
C PRO A 90 -3.34 -23.49 10.23
N ASN A 91 -2.05 -23.76 10.26
CA ASN A 91 -1.18 -23.14 9.27
C ASN A 91 -1.60 -23.67 7.88
N CYS A 92 -2.54 -22.98 7.25
CA CYS A 92 -3.09 -23.29 5.94
C CYS A 92 -2.13 -22.83 4.84
N ALA A 93 -0.99 -22.24 5.20
CA ALA A 93 0.13 -22.12 4.29
C ALA A 93 0.85 -23.47 4.19
N MET A 94 1.20 -23.86 2.96
CA MET A 94 2.22 -24.87 2.73
C MET A 94 3.54 -24.38 3.32
N THR A 95 3.85 -24.73 4.57
CA THR A 95 5.20 -24.54 5.08
C THR A 95 6.11 -25.60 4.48
N PRO A 96 7.26 -25.23 3.89
CA PRO A 96 8.30 -26.17 3.53
C PRO A 96 9.02 -26.64 4.79
N THR A 97 8.29 -27.22 5.73
CA THR A 97 8.85 -27.93 6.88
C THR A 97 9.03 -29.38 6.48
N MET A 98 10.20 -29.95 6.77
CA MET A 98 10.51 -31.38 6.55
C MET A 98 9.66 -32.34 7.39
N ALA A 99 8.75 -31.81 8.21
CA ALA A 99 7.72 -32.58 8.88
C ALA A 99 6.42 -32.44 8.06
N ILE A 100 6.11 -33.47 7.27
CA ILE A 100 4.74 -33.69 6.79
C ILE A 100 3.94 -34.07 8.05
N PRO A 101 2.99 -33.26 8.53
CA PRO A 101 2.08 -33.73 9.58
C PRO A 101 1.37 -34.98 9.05
N SER A 102 1.27 -36.02 9.89
CA SER A 102 0.71 -37.34 9.55
C SER A 102 -0.76 -37.34 9.14
N SER A 103 -1.40 -36.17 9.21
CA SER A 103 -2.63 -35.82 8.53
C SER A 103 -2.36 -34.46 7.89
N LEU A 104 -2.38 -34.38 6.55
CA LEU A 104 -2.75 -33.14 5.91
C LEU A 104 -4.20 -32.91 6.33
N GLU A 105 -4.39 -32.20 7.43
CA GLU A 105 -5.69 -31.65 7.78
C GLU A 105 -5.93 -30.62 6.67
N GLU A 106 -6.62 -31.05 5.61
CA GLU A 106 -6.97 -30.20 4.48
C GLU A 106 -7.78 -29.03 5.06
N CYS A 107 -7.21 -27.82 5.00
CA CYS A 107 -7.94 -26.64 5.44
C CYS A 107 -9.21 -26.52 4.60
N THR A 108 -10.34 -26.35 5.27
CA THR A 108 -11.59 -26.07 4.57
C THR A 108 -11.47 -24.72 3.85
N PRO A 109 -12.24 -24.49 2.77
CA PRO A 109 -12.30 -23.18 2.10
C PRO A 109 -12.55 -22.02 3.06
N GLU A 110 -13.33 -22.25 4.12
CA GLU A 110 -13.59 -21.26 5.17
C GLU A 110 -12.34 -20.95 5.99
N GLN A 111 -11.62 -21.98 6.44
CA GLN A 111 -10.38 -21.85 7.21
C GLN A 111 -9.28 -21.16 6.40
N MET A 112 -9.16 -21.48 5.11
CA MET A 112 -8.24 -20.78 4.20
C MET A 112 -8.57 -19.29 4.11
N ALA A 113 -9.84 -18.93 3.92
CA ALA A 113 -10.25 -17.53 3.85
C ALA A 113 -10.00 -16.76 5.17
N VAL A 114 -10.19 -17.39 6.34
CA VAL A 114 -9.87 -16.76 7.64
C VAL A 114 -8.36 -16.52 7.75
N TYR A 115 -7.56 -17.52 7.38
CA TYR A 115 -6.11 -17.44 7.41
C TYR A 115 -5.57 -16.35 6.48
N ASP A 116 -6.07 -16.29 5.24
CA ASP A 116 -5.63 -15.31 4.25
C ASP A 116 -5.89 -13.87 4.72
N LEU A 117 -7.09 -13.59 5.24
CA LEU A 117 -7.43 -12.25 5.75
C LEU A 117 -6.58 -11.87 6.97
N TYR A 118 -6.34 -12.82 7.87
CA TYR A 118 -5.46 -12.59 9.01
C TYR A 118 -4.02 -12.29 8.57
N GLN A 119 -3.46 -13.07 7.64
CA GLN A 119 -2.11 -12.84 7.13
C GLN A 119 -2.00 -11.49 6.40
N ILE A 120 -2.96 -11.17 5.54
CA ILE A 120 -2.98 -9.94 4.77
C ILE A 120 -3.20 -8.70 5.63
N ASN A 121 -4.01 -8.77 6.69
CA ASN A 121 -4.22 -7.62 7.56
C ASN A 121 -3.14 -7.51 8.64
N CYS A 122 -2.69 -8.62 9.24
CA CYS A 122 -1.97 -8.63 10.52
C CYS A 122 -0.63 -9.38 10.48
N GLY A 123 -0.41 -10.29 9.53
CA GLY A 123 0.83 -11.06 9.37
C GLY A 123 1.93 -10.29 8.64
N SER A 124 2.32 -9.11 9.15
CA SER A 124 3.18 -8.15 8.43
C SER A 124 2.55 -7.54 7.17
N GLY A 125 1.21 -7.51 7.14
CA GLY A 125 0.42 -6.95 6.07
C GLY A 125 -0.01 -5.50 6.33
N ILE A 126 -1.30 -5.20 6.16
CA ILE A 126 -1.85 -3.83 6.14
C ILE A 126 -1.54 -3.07 7.43
N GLN A 127 -1.79 -3.65 8.61
CA GLN A 127 -1.60 -2.95 9.90
C GLN A 127 -0.15 -2.56 10.18
N ASP A 128 0.82 -3.34 9.66
CA ASP A 128 2.25 -3.11 9.90
C ASP A 128 2.90 -2.23 8.82
N THR A 129 2.32 -2.19 7.62
CA THR A 129 2.93 -1.54 6.45
C THR A 129 2.29 -0.21 6.08
N LEU A 130 1.00 -0.04 6.37
CA LEU A 130 0.21 1.13 6.01
C LEU A 130 -0.25 1.88 7.27
N PRO A 131 -0.01 3.20 7.37
CA PRO A 131 -0.46 3.99 8.51
C PRO A 131 -1.99 4.06 8.55
N ASN A 132 -2.59 3.61 9.67
CA ASN A 132 -4.05 3.51 9.83
C ASN A 132 -4.72 2.75 8.67
N GLY A 133 -4.05 1.71 8.17
CA GLY A 133 -4.55 0.89 7.08
C GLY A 133 -5.82 0.11 7.47
N GLN A 134 -6.80 0.06 6.57
CA GLN A 134 -8.02 -0.71 6.73
C GLN A 134 -8.25 -1.56 5.48
N LEU A 135 -8.80 -2.76 5.70
CA LEU A 135 -9.25 -3.66 4.66
C LEU A 135 -10.77 -3.74 4.73
N GLN A 136 -11.40 -3.65 3.57
CA GLN A 136 -12.82 -3.91 3.41
C GLN A 136 -13.01 -4.78 2.18
N ILE A 137 -13.81 -5.83 2.30
CA ILE A 137 -14.25 -6.63 1.16
C ILE A 137 -15.75 -6.44 1.04
N ALA A 138 -16.18 -5.94 -0.11
CA ALA A 138 -17.59 -5.76 -0.43
C ALA A 138 -17.97 -6.67 -1.59
N CYS A 139 -19.22 -7.08 -1.64
CA CYS A 139 -19.76 -7.73 -2.83
C CYS A 139 -20.46 -6.70 -3.72
N LEU A 140 -20.18 -6.76 -5.01
CA LEU A 140 -20.97 -6.13 -6.05
C LEU A 140 -21.87 -7.20 -6.65
N ASP A 141 -23.10 -7.19 -6.14
CA ASP A 141 -24.13 -8.12 -6.54
C ASP A 141 -24.40 -8.07 -8.07
N SER A 142 -24.52 -9.26 -8.66
CA SER A 142 -24.74 -9.45 -10.09
C SER A 142 -26.23 -9.52 -10.47
N ASP A 143 -27.12 -9.88 -9.54
CA ASP A 143 -28.57 -9.87 -9.76
C ASP A 143 -29.31 -9.07 -8.66
N PRO A 144 -29.52 -7.75 -8.86
CA PRO A 144 -30.14 -6.89 -7.86
C PRO A 144 -31.63 -7.16 -7.61
N ASN A 145 -32.22 -8.18 -8.25
CA ASN A 145 -33.63 -8.52 -8.13
C ASN A 145 -33.89 -9.72 -7.22
N ASP A 146 -32.86 -10.37 -6.70
CA ASP A 146 -33.02 -11.44 -5.72
C ASP A 146 -32.94 -10.90 -4.27
N ALA A 147 -33.07 -11.81 -3.30
CA ALA A 147 -32.98 -11.46 -1.88
C ALA A 147 -31.56 -11.63 -1.32
N ASP A 148 -30.63 -12.15 -2.11
CA ASP A 148 -29.28 -12.51 -1.70
C ASP A 148 -28.35 -11.35 -2.03
N GLY A 149 -27.85 -10.65 -1.01
CA GLY A 149 -26.98 -9.47 -1.21
C GLY A 149 -25.62 -9.75 -1.88
N CYS A 150 -25.38 -10.99 -2.31
CA CYS A 150 -24.25 -11.40 -3.12
C CYS A 150 -24.57 -12.73 -3.83
N SER A 151 -25.25 -12.66 -4.97
CA SER A 151 -25.62 -13.84 -5.76
C SER A 151 -24.40 -14.58 -6.32
N ASP A 152 -24.62 -15.80 -6.81
CA ASP A 152 -23.59 -16.57 -7.53
C ASP A 152 -22.96 -15.73 -8.65
N LEU A 153 -21.64 -15.86 -8.84
CA LEU A 153 -20.84 -15.12 -9.83
C LEU A 153 -20.74 -13.60 -9.61
N SER A 154 -21.21 -13.08 -8.48
CA SER A 154 -21.02 -11.67 -8.10
C SER A 154 -19.55 -11.32 -7.90
N HIS A 155 -19.18 -10.09 -8.27
CA HIS A 155 -17.80 -9.63 -8.15
C HIS A 155 -17.50 -9.21 -6.71
N GLN A 156 -16.31 -9.53 -6.21
CA GLN A 156 -15.85 -9.06 -4.90
C GLN A 156 -14.89 -7.89 -5.06
N LEU A 157 -15.08 -6.84 -4.28
CA LEU A 157 -14.30 -5.61 -4.28
C LEU A 157 -13.38 -5.62 -3.06
N ILE A 158 -12.08 -5.69 -3.29
CA ILE A 158 -11.05 -5.49 -2.27
C ILE A 158 -10.76 -3.99 -2.20
N THR A 159 -11.13 -3.38 -1.09
CA THR A 159 -10.81 -1.99 -0.75
C THR A 159 -9.72 -1.98 0.31
N ILE A 160 -8.59 -1.34 0.02
CA ILE A 160 -7.55 -1.03 1.00
C ILE A 160 -7.42 0.48 1.10
N SER A 161 -7.70 1.03 2.28
CA SER A 161 -7.56 2.45 2.57
C SER A 161 -6.48 2.69 3.62
N TRP A 162 -5.78 3.82 3.53
CA TRP A 162 -4.77 4.22 4.50
C TRP A 162 -4.65 5.73 4.59
N GLN A 163 -4.03 6.20 5.67
CA GLN A 163 -3.78 7.63 5.85
C GLN A 163 -2.55 8.08 5.07
N ARG A 164 -2.68 9.10 4.25
CA ARG A 164 -1.57 9.70 3.53
C ARG A 164 -0.73 10.58 4.46
N GLN A 165 0.58 10.66 4.23
CA GLN A 165 1.39 11.66 4.93
C GLN A 165 1.15 13.04 4.30
N GLY A 166 0.54 13.93 5.07
CA GLY A 166 0.23 15.30 4.68
C GLY A 166 1.44 16.25 4.71
N SER A 167 1.25 17.42 4.11
CA SER A 167 2.18 18.55 4.22
C SER A 167 2.02 19.22 5.59
N VAL A 168 3.12 19.71 6.18
CA VAL A 168 3.14 20.42 7.48
C VAL A 168 2.22 21.65 7.52
N THR A 169 1.80 22.16 6.36
CA THR A 169 0.90 23.32 6.22
C THR A 169 -0.59 22.99 6.25
N ASP A 170 -0.96 21.71 6.24
CA ASP A 170 -2.36 21.27 6.23
C ASP A 170 -2.66 20.51 7.52
N THR A 171 -3.05 21.25 8.56
CA THR A 171 -3.22 20.71 9.92
C THR A 171 -4.60 20.12 10.20
N ASP A 172 -5.55 20.17 9.25
CA ASP A 172 -6.96 19.89 9.55
C ASP A 172 -7.64 18.82 8.67
N LEU A 173 -6.95 18.21 7.71
CA LEU A 173 -7.51 17.11 6.91
C LEU A 173 -6.66 15.85 7.01
N ILE A 174 -7.20 14.81 7.65
CA ILE A 174 -6.70 13.45 7.49
C ILE A 174 -7.01 13.04 6.05
N GLU A 175 -6.08 13.29 5.13
CA GLU A 175 -6.20 12.79 3.75
C GLU A 175 -6.03 11.27 3.75
N SER A 176 -7.07 10.54 3.37
CA SER A 176 -7.00 9.10 3.13
C SER A 176 -6.83 8.82 1.64
N GLU A 177 -6.00 7.83 1.31
CA GLU A 177 -5.89 7.27 -0.04
C GLU A 177 -6.47 5.85 0.00
N GLU A 178 -7.07 5.41 -1.10
CA GLU A 178 -7.67 4.09 -1.23
C GLU A 178 -7.33 3.50 -2.60
N ILE A 179 -7.19 2.18 -2.63
CA ILE A 179 -7.21 1.39 -3.85
C ILE A 179 -8.38 0.41 -3.80
N VAL A 180 -9.00 0.20 -4.95
CA VAL A 180 -10.09 -0.76 -5.14
C VAL A 180 -9.68 -1.74 -6.23
N MET A 181 -9.71 -3.02 -5.93
CA MET A 181 -9.44 -4.11 -6.87
C MET A 181 -10.69 -5.00 -6.97
N VAL A 182 -11.05 -5.38 -8.20
CA VAL A 182 -12.17 -6.28 -8.47
C VAL A 182 -11.63 -7.69 -8.64
N VAL A 183 -12.17 -8.63 -7.86
CA VAL A 183 -11.98 -10.07 -8.00
C VAL A 183 -13.19 -10.64 -8.73
N ILE A 184 -12.94 -11.33 -9.83
CA ILE A 184 -13.97 -12.00 -10.61
C ILE A 184 -13.99 -13.47 -10.16
N PRO A 185 -15.14 -14.01 -9.75
CA PRO A 185 -15.22 -15.44 -9.44
C PRO A 185 -14.90 -16.25 -10.69
N GLY A 186 -13.88 -17.11 -10.57
CA GLY A 186 -13.51 -18.04 -11.64
C GLY A 186 -14.57 -19.14 -11.79
N ALA A 187 -14.85 -19.55 -13.03
CA ALA A 187 -15.63 -20.76 -13.28
C ALA A 187 -14.81 -22.00 -12.88
N PRO A 188 -15.43 -23.04 -12.29
CA PRO A 188 -14.76 -24.28 -11.90
C PRO A 188 -14.19 -25.07 -13.09
#